data_AF-A0A660VIU2-F1
#
_entry.id   AF-A0A660VIU2-F1
#
_cell.length_a   1.000
_cell.length_b   1.000
_cell.length_c   1.000
_cell.angle_alpha   90.00
_cell.angle_beta   90.00
_cell.angle_gamma   90.00
#
_symmetry.space_group_name_H-M   'P 1'
#
loop_
_entity.id
_entity.type
_entity.pdbx_description
1 polymer ?
#
loop_
_entity_poly.entity_id
_entity_poly.type
_entity_poly.pdbx_seq_one_letter_code
_entity_poly.pdbx_strand_id
1 'polypeptide(L)'
;PFKRAFEQGFALVLGTAGDDEEDRELAARARALAGEWAYRANGRALQLTDAEFLQRGHDGNLILIGNADTNAAWDQLIGPDAPLRVERGGVRLGPNLHTGDDLAVLAVLPRRGDAEHLVGVVGSSGPVGTRLHAVSAPFTSGVGIPDFLIFDGRVLQDGDGGVRAAGFWDHHWRLPSDGR
;
A
#
# COMPACT_ATOMS: atom_id res chain seq x y z
N PRO A 1 4.28 -9.32 8.54
CA PRO A 1 3.22 -8.32 8.80
C PRO A 1 3.54 -6.98 8.16
N PHE A 2 2.54 -6.25 7.67
CA PHE A 2 2.69 -5.00 6.89
C PHE A 2 3.73 -4.02 7.43
N LYS A 3 3.78 -3.83 8.75
CA LYS A 3 4.66 -2.87 9.40
C LYS A 3 6.16 -3.09 9.15
N ARG A 4 6.57 -4.31 8.75
CA ARG A 4 7.96 -4.61 8.37
C ARG A 4 8.44 -3.79 7.16
N ALA A 5 7.52 -3.31 6.31
CA ALA A 5 7.87 -2.44 5.19
C ALA A 5 8.45 -1.08 5.64
N PHE A 6 8.22 -0.66 6.88
CA PHE A 6 8.80 0.57 7.45
C PHE A 6 10.18 0.35 8.12
N GLU A 7 10.76 -0.85 7.99
CA GLU A 7 12.13 -1.14 8.43
C GLU A 7 13.15 -0.78 7.33
N GLN A 8 14.45 -0.99 7.59
CA GLN A 8 15.53 -0.92 6.59
C GLN A 8 15.55 0.36 5.73
N GLY A 9 15.48 1.53 6.38
CA GLY A 9 15.71 2.81 5.70
C GLY A 9 14.70 3.13 4.60
N PHE A 10 13.42 2.81 4.82
CA PHE A 10 12.39 2.92 3.79
C PHE A 10 12.26 4.31 3.15
N ALA A 11 11.80 4.35 1.90
CA ALA A 11 11.36 5.57 1.21
C ALA A 11 9.88 5.48 0.82
N LEU A 12 9.18 6.62 0.84
CA LEU A 12 7.84 6.75 0.28
C LEU A 12 7.96 7.03 -1.22
N VAL A 13 7.26 6.24 -2.05
CA VAL A 13 7.19 6.41 -3.50
C VAL A 13 5.77 6.84 -3.87
N LEU A 14 5.59 8.13 -4.10
CA LEU A 14 4.33 8.79 -4.43
C LEU A 14 3.99 8.61 -5.92
N GLY A 15 2.82 8.06 -6.22
CA GLY A 15 2.31 8.02 -7.59
C GLY A 15 2.01 9.42 -8.12
N THR A 16 2.40 9.68 -9.37
CA THR A 16 2.15 10.94 -10.10
C THR A 16 1.66 10.70 -11.53
N ALA A 17 1.14 9.51 -11.82
CA ALA A 17 0.61 9.13 -13.13
C ALA A 17 -0.93 9.18 -13.20
N GLY A 18 -1.58 9.66 -12.15
CA GLY A 18 -3.04 9.78 -12.07
C GLY A 18 -3.56 11.06 -12.73
N ASP A 19 -4.84 11.35 -12.47
CA ASP A 19 -5.39 12.68 -12.72
C ASP A 19 -5.11 13.67 -11.57
N ASP A 20 -5.46 14.96 -11.77
CA ASP A 20 -5.24 16.03 -10.79
C ASP A 20 -5.84 15.74 -9.40
N GLU A 21 -6.93 14.99 -9.33
CA GLU A 21 -7.55 14.62 -8.07
C GLU A 21 -6.81 13.48 -7.39
N GLU A 22 -6.52 12.42 -8.14
CA GLU A 22 -5.76 11.27 -7.67
C GLU A 22 -4.40 11.72 -7.13
N ASP A 23 -3.64 12.49 -7.91
CA ASP A 23 -2.30 12.98 -7.54
C ASP A 23 -2.36 13.84 -6.27
N ARG A 24 -3.36 14.71 -6.15
CA ARG A 24 -3.55 15.56 -4.97
C ARG A 24 -3.83 14.75 -3.70
N GLU A 25 -4.70 13.74 -3.78
CA GLU A 25 -5.00 12.87 -2.65
C GLU A 25 -3.80 11.98 -2.26
N LEU A 26 -3.10 11.42 -3.24
CA LEU A 26 -1.91 10.61 -3.00
C LEU A 26 -0.80 11.46 -2.35
N ALA A 27 -0.59 12.70 -2.82
CA ALA A 27 0.38 13.62 -2.23
C ALA A 27 -0.01 14.00 -0.80
N ALA A 28 -1.30 14.20 -0.52
CA ALA A 28 -1.78 14.42 0.84
C ALA A 28 -1.53 13.20 1.75
N ARG A 29 -1.78 11.99 1.24
CA ARG A 29 -1.52 10.75 1.98
C ARG A 29 -0.03 10.56 2.28
N ALA A 30 0.85 10.81 1.31
CA ALA A 30 2.30 10.75 1.49
C ALA A 30 2.78 11.71 2.59
N ARG A 31 2.34 12.97 2.53
CA ARG A 31 2.65 13.97 3.57
C ARG A 31 2.16 13.55 4.95
N ALA A 32 0.93 13.06 5.03
CA ALA A 32 0.35 12.63 6.30
C ALA A 32 1.11 11.43 6.89
N LEU A 33 1.46 10.42 6.07
CA LEU A 33 2.22 9.25 6.53
C LEU A 33 3.65 9.63 6.98
N ALA A 34 4.32 10.52 6.23
CA ALA A 34 5.61 11.06 6.64
C ALA A 34 5.53 11.86 7.95
N GLY A 35 4.47 12.66 8.12
CA GLY A 35 4.20 13.41 9.36
C GLY A 35 3.94 12.50 10.55
N GLU A 36 3.16 11.43 10.38
CA GLU A 36 2.92 10.44 11.43
C GLU A 36 4.22 9.73 11.83
N TRP A 37 5.08 9.37 10.88
CA TRP A 37 6.40 8.79 11.14
C TRP A 37 7.31 9.74 11.93
N ALA A 38 7.36 11.01 11.53
CA ALA A 38 8.12 12.03 12.24
C ALA A 38 7.61 12.21 13.67
N TYR A 39 6.29 12.27 13.85
CA TYR A 39 5.68 12.48 15.16
C TYR A 39 5.83 11.28 16.10
N ARG A 40 5.62 10.05 15.61
CA ARG A 40 5.55 8.84 16.45
C ARG A 40 6.87 8.11 16.58
N ALA A 41 7.75 8.20 15.59
CA ALA A 41 9.02 7.47 15.56
C ALA A 41 10.25 8.38 15.55
N ASN A 42 10.06 9.71 15.59
CA ASN A 42 11.15 10.70 15.47
C ASN A 42 12.02 10.47 14.21
N GLY A 43 11.40 9.97 13.14
CA GLY A 43 12.08 9.61 11.91
C GLY A 43 11.80 10.58 10.76
N ARG A 44 12.66 10.58 9.75
CA ARG A 44 12.46 11.36 8.53
C ARG A 44 12.42 10.44 7.33
N ALA A 45 11.22 10.20 6.79
CA ALA A 45 11.04 9.38 5.60
C ALA A 45 11.49 10.15 4.36
N LEU A 46 12.34 9.53 3.54
CA LEU A 46 12.62 10.03 2.18
C LEU A 46 11.32 9.95 1.38
N GLN A 47 10.97 11.02 0.68
CA GLN A 47 9.84 11.06 -0.23
C GLN A 47 10.37 11.21 -1.65
N LEU A 48 9.90 10.36 -2.54
CA LEU A 48 10.19 10.35 -3.96
C LEU A 48 8.87 10.34 -4.72
N THR A 49 8.78 11.07 -5.82
CA THR A 49 7.78 10.71 -6.83
C THR A 49 8.17 9.38 -7.48
N ASP A 50 7.20 8.69 -8.06
CA ASP A 50 7.45 7.52 -8.89
C ASP A 50 8.45 7.82 -10.01
N ALA A 51 8.35 8.98 -10.68
CA ALA A 51 9.31 9.42 -11.70
C ALA A 51 10.74 9.60 -11.14
N GLU A 52 10.90 10.22 -9.97
CA GLU A 52 12.21 10.39 -9.32
C GLU A 52 12.80 9.03 -8.91
N PHE A 53 11.97 8.15 -8.33
CA PHE A 53 12.37 6.80 -7.97
C PHE A 53 12.81 6.00 -9.21
N LEU A 54 12.06 6.05 -10.30
CA LEU A 54 12.40 5.35 -11.54
C LEU A 54 13.73 5.83 -12.14
N GLN A 55 14.09 7.10 -11.93
CA GLN A 55 15.37 7.65 -12.42
C GLN A 55 16.57 7.25 -11.58
N ARG A 56 16.46 7.27 -10.24
CA ARG A 56 17.64 7.15 -9.35
C ARG A 56 17.62 5.92 -8.43
N GLY A 57 16.48 5.25 -8.32
CA GLY A 57 16.26 4.15 -7.39
C GLY A 57 16.31 4.54 -5.92
N HIS A 58 16.33 3.53 -5.07
CA HIS A 58 16.55 3.60 -3.63
C HIS A 58 16.99 2.21 -3.13
N ASP A 59 17.92 2.19 -2.19
CA ASP A 59 18.45 0.99 -1.54
C ASP A 59 17.86 0.91 -0.13
N GLY A 60 16.92 -0.01 0.06
CA GLY A 60 16.04 -0.06 1.22
C GLY A 60 14.61 -0.44 0.86
N ASN A 61 13.78 -0.58 1.89
CA ASN A 61 12.35 -0.83 1.70
C ASN A 61 11.64 0.33 1.00
N LEU A 62 10.49 0.05 0.41
CA LEU A 62 9.70 1.06 -0.29
C LEU A 62 8.26 1.01 0.19
N ILE A 63 7.65 2.18 0.39
CA ILE A 63 6.22 2.32 0.59
C ILE A 63 5.63 2.93 -0.66
N LEU A 64 5.00 2.09 -1.48
CA LEU A 64 4.32 2.48 -2.70
C LEU A 64 2.97 3.10 -2.35
N ILE A 65 2.77 4.36 -2.73
CA ILE A 65 1.54 5.10 -2.49
C ILE A 65 0.81 5.27 -3.82
N GLY A 66 -0.41 4.74 -3.89
CA GLY A 66 -1.20 4.68 -5.12
C GLY A 66 -1.44 3.25 -5.61
N ASN A 67 -1.73 3.11 -6.88
CA ASN A 67 -2.11 1.85 -7.53
C ASN A 67 -1.41 1.70 -8.88
N ALA A 68 -1.69 0.62 -9.61
CA ALA A 68 -1.01 0.35 -10.88
C ALA A 68 -1.31 1.37 -11.99
N ASP A 69 -2.40 2.13 -11.89
CA ASP A 69 -2.77 3.18 -12.86
C ASP A 69 -2.20 4.55 -12.47
N THR A 70 -1.91 4.77 -11.19
CA THR A 70 -1.51 6.08 -10.63
C THR A 70 -0.06 6.16 -10.20
N ASN A 71 0.63 5.02 -10.12
CA ASN A 71 2.03 4.95 -9.73
C ASN A 71 2.86 4.18 -10.77
N ALA A 72 3.66 4.89 -11.55
CA ALA A 72 4.44 4.32 -12.65
C ALA A 72 5.49 3.29 -12.21
N ALA A 73 5.85 3.25 -10.92
CA ALA A 73 6.80 2.27 -10.39
C ALA A 73 6.15 0.92 -10.04
N TRP A 74 4.83 0.78 -10.11
CA TRP A 74 4.10 -0.40 -9.65
C TRP A 74 4.59 -1.71 -10.29
N ASP A 75 4.57 -1.79 -11.63
CA ASP A 75 4.88 -3.02 -12.34
C ASP A 75 6.38 -3.38 -12.26
N GLN A 76 7.26 -2.39 -12.07
CA GLN A 76 8.68 -2.63 -11.80
C GLN A 76 8.87 -3.26 -10.41
N LEU A 77 8.11 -2.80 -9.40
CA LEU A 77 8.33 -3.15 -8.00
C LEU A 77 7.61 -4.42 -7.55
N ILE A 78 6.41 -4.68 -8.07
CA ILE A 78 5.54 -5.78 -7.61
C ILE A 78 5.40 -6.84 -8.72
N GLY A 79 5.32 -6.41 -9.98
CA GLY A 79 5.20 -7.28 -11.13
C GLY A 79 3.82 -7.93 -11.32
N PRO A 80 3.56 -8.54 -12.48
CA PRO A 80 2.25 -9.08 -12.85
C PRO A 80 1.89 -10.39 -12.12
N ASP A 81 2.89 -11.12 -11.63
CA ASP A 81 2.69 -12.42 -10.97
C ASP A 81 2.36 -12.28 -9.48
N ALA A 82 2.36 -11.08 -8.92
CA ALA A 82 2.04 -10.87 -7.52
C ALA A 82 0.60 -11.29 -7.20
N PRO A 83 0.31 -11.81 -5.99
CA PRO A 83 -1.05 -12.19 -5.61
C PRO A 83 -1.98 -10.99 -5.44
N LEU A 84 -1.47 -9.76 -5.48
CA LEU A 84 -2.23 -8.54 -5.27
C LEU A 84 -2.00 -7.56 -6.43
N ARG A 85 -3.09 -7.04 -6.99
CA ARG A 85 -3.07 -5.93 -7.93
C ARG A 85 -4.15 -4.92 -7.56
N VAL A 86 -3.77 -3.66 -7.39
CA VAL A 86 -4.68 -2.54 -7.11
C VAL A 86 -4.73 -1.69 -8.35
N GLU A 87 -5.94 -1.34 -8.80
CA GLU A 87 -6.21 -0.55 -10.00
C GLU A 87 -7.40 0.38 -9.73
N ARG A 88 -7.66 1.32 -10.63
CA ARG A 88 -8.84 2.16 -10.54
C ARG A 88 -10.10 1.29 -10.55
N GLY A 89 -10.99 1.54 -9.59
CA GLY A 89 -12.27 0.84 -9.45
C GLY A 89 -12.18 -0.60 -8.92
N GLY A 90 -11.00 -1.12 -8.54
CA GLY A 90 -10.94 -2.44 -7.94
C GLY A 90 -9.58 -2.93 -7.42
N VAL A 91 -9.64 -4.09 -6.76
CA VAL A 91 -8.51 -4.82 -6.21
C VAL A 91 -8.64 -6.29 -6.56
N ARG A 92 -7.62 -6.84 -7.21
CA ARG A 92 -7.49 -8.29 -7.43
C ARG A 92 -6.61 -8.89 -6.35
N LEU A 93 -7.13 -9.92 -5.67
CA LEU A 93 -6.41 -10.71 -4.68
C LEU A 93 -6.50 -12.19 -5.10
N GLY A 94 -5.44 -12.69 -5.76
CA GLY A 94 -5.42 -13.99 -6.42
C GLY A 94 -6.58 -14.11 -7.42
N PRO A 95 -7.47 -15.12 -7.29
CA PRO A 95 -8.63 -15.27 -8.17
C PRO A 95 -9.77 -14.30 -7.86
N ASN A 96 -9.76 -13.64 -6.71
CA ASN A 96 -10.87 -12.81 -6.25
C ASN A 96 -10.74 -11.38 -6.76
N LEU A 97 -11.85 -10.82 -7.24
CA LEU A 97 -11.95 -9.44 -7.65
C LEU A 97 -12.89 -8.70 -6.70
N HIS A 98 -12.38 -7.65 -6.07
CA HIS A 98 -13.16 -6.69 -5.28
C HIS A 98 -13.32 -5.42 -6.12
N THR A 99 -14.55 -4.99 -6.37
CA THR A 99 -14.86 -3.80 -7.17
C THR A 99 -15.41 -2.68 -6.30
N GLY A 100 -15.06 -1.44 -6.63
CA GLY A 100 -15.46 -0.23 -5.91
C GLY A 100 -14.39 0.85 -6.06
N ASP A 101 -14.76 2.11 -6.00
CA ASP A 101 -13.85 3.28 -6.03
C ASP A 101 -13.44 3.76 -4.61
N ASP A 102 -13.96 3.09 -3.58
CA ASP A 102 -13.77 3.38 -2.17
C ASP A 102 -12.90 2.36 -1.42
N LEU A 103 -12.22 1.46 -2.14
CA LEU A 103 -11.37 0.44 -1.54
C LEU A 103 -10.01 1.02 -1.13
N ALA A 104 -9.58 0.70 0.07
CA ALA A 104 -8.25 0.94 0.59
C ALA A 104 -7.51 -0.38 0.80
N VAL A 105 -6.21 -0.37 0.52
CA VAL A 105 -5.35 -1.56 0.58
C VAL A 105 -4.08 -1.24 1.33
N LEU A 106 -3.80 -2.04 2.35
CA LEU A 106 -2.47 -2.17 2.93
C LEU A 106 -1.92 -3.54 2.62
N ALA A 107 -0.70 -3.63 2.13
CA ALA A 107 -0.05 -4.93 1.93
C ALA A 107 1.47 -4.85 2.01
N VAL A 108 2.14 -5.97 2.25
CA VAL A 108 3.61 -6.07 2.15
C VAL A 108 3.99 -7.25 1.29
N LEU A 109 4.90 -7.03 0.34
CA LEU A 109 5.37 -8.03 -0.62
C LEU A 109 6.89 -7.90 -0.77
N PRO A 110 7.60 -8.92 -1.28
CA PRO A 110 8.99 -8.78 -1.69
C PRO A 110 9.10 -7.75 -2.81
N ARG A 111 10.19 -6.98 -2.81
CA ARG A 111 10.53 -6.15 -3.95
C ARG A 111 10.96 -7.04 -5.11
N ARG A 112 10.32 -6.89 -6.26
CA ARG A 112 10.65 -7.68 -7.45
C ARG A 112 12.12 -7.50 -7.83
N GLY A 113 12.81 -8.62 -8.01
CA GLY A 113 14.23 -8.64 -8.39
C GLY A 113 15.20 -8.32 -7.25
N ASP A 114 14.70 -8.22 -6.01
CA ASP A 114 15.48 -7.89 -4.82
C ASP A 114 15.08 -8.84 -3.69
N ALA A 115 16.04 -9.64 -3.21
CA ALA A 115 15.79 -10.67 -2.20
C ALA A 115 15.76 -10.11 -0.77
N GLU A 116 16.29 -8.91 -0.56
CA GLU A 116 16.53 -8.35 0.78
C GLU A 116 15.43 -7.36 1.19
N HIS A 117 14.84 -6.66 0.22
CA HIS A 117 13.92 -5.55 0.49
C HIS A 117 12.45 -5.88 0.25
N LEU A 118 11.59 -5.16 0.97
CA LEU A 118 10.15 -5.25 0.91
C LEU A 118 9.52 -4.00 0.26
N VAL A 119 8.36 -4.22 -0.33
CA VAL A 119 7.44 -3.17 -0.80
C VAL A 119 6.19 -3.21 0.08
N GLY A 120 5.97 -2.15 0.84
CA GLY A 120 4.68 -1.85 1.46
C GLY A 120 3.77 -1.13 0.46
N VAL A 121 2.54 -1.58 0.32
CA VAL A 121 1.51 -0.96 -0.51
C VAL A 121 0.60 -0.15 0.40
N VAL A 122 0.46 1.14 0.14
CA VAL A 122 -0.59 2.01 0.64
C VAL A 122 -1.41 2.41 -0.58
N GLY A 123 -2.26 1.48 -1.00
CA GLY A 123 -2.99 1.57 -2.27
C GLY A 123 -4.47 1.84 -2.08
N SER A 124 -5.12 2.26 -3.15
CA SER A 124 -6.56 2.53 -3.18
C SER A 124 -7.09 2.34 -4.59
N SER A 125 -8.38 2.04 -4.70
CA SER A 125 -9.06 1.96 -6.00
C SER A 125 -9.58 3.30 -6.51
N GLY A 126 -9.44 4.37 -5.72
CA GLY A 126 -9.84 5.73 -6.08
C GLY A 126 -9.62 6.73 -4.95
N PRO A 127 -9.90 8.03 -5.19
CA PRO A 127 -9.71 9.12 -4.23
C PRO A 127 -10.40 8.89 -2.87
N VAL A 128 -11.59 8.29 -2.87
CA VAL A 128 -12.33 7.95 -1.64
C VAL A 128 -11.55 6.92 -0.82
N GLY A 129 -11.06 5.85 -1.47
CA GLY A 129 -10.20 4.85 -0.82
C GLY A 129 -8.88 5.45 -0.32
N THR A 130 -8.29 6.41 -1.04
CA THR A 130 -7.08 7.11 -0.59
C THR A 130 -7.31 7.84 0.74
N ARG A 131 -8.43 8.55 0.86
CA ARG A 131 -8.80 9.25 2.11
C ARG A 131 -9.08 8.29 3.25
N LEU A 132 -9.64 7.11 2.96
CA LEU A 132 -9.98 6.11 3.95
C LEU A 132 -8.76 5.62 4.75
N HIS A 133 -7.54 5.69 4.20
CA HIS A 133 -6.31 5.39 4.94
C HIS A 133 -6.10 6.21 6.21
N ALA A 134 -6.84 7.30 6.42
CA ALA A 134 -6.85 8.05 7.68
C ALA A 134 -7.13 7.17 8.92
N VAL A 135 -7.78 6.00 8.76
CA VAL A 135 -8.07 5.09 9.87
C VAL A 135 -7.03 3.98 10.07
N SER A 136 -6.05 3.83 9.18
CA SER A 136 -5.15 2.67 9.14
C SER A 136 -4.06 2.64 10.22
N ALA A 137 -3.72 3.81 10.78
CA ALA A 137 -2.86 4.00 11.95
C ALA A 137 -1.63 3.06 12.10
N PRO A 138 -0.78 2.87 11.07
CA PRO A 138 0.28 1.86 11.07
C PRO A 138 1.35 2.08 12.14
N PHE A 139 1.52 3.30 12.64
CA PHE A 139 2.50 3.64 13.66
C PHE A 139 1.95 3.65 15.10
N THR A 140 0.72 3.17 15.31
CA THR A 140 0.12 3.07 16.64
C THR A 140 0.40 1.70 17.28
N SER A 141 0.85 1.71 18.54
CA SER A 141 1.05 0.50 19.34
C SER A 141 -0.25 -0.28 19.51
N GLY A 142 -0.19 -1.60 19.44
CA GLY A 142 -1.36 -2.48 19.57
C GLY A 142 -2.18 -2.67 18.29
N VAL A 143 -1.96 -1.85 17.24
CA VAL A 143 -2.58 -2.07 15.93
C VAL A 143 -1.83 -3.18 15.20
N GLY A 144 -2.46 -4.35 15.07
CA GLY A 144 -1.95 -5.45 14.24
C GLY A 144 -2.45 -5.31 12.81
N ILE A 145 -1.54 -5.11 11.85
CA ILE A 145 -1.87 -5.11 10.43
C ILE A 145 -1.26 -6.38 9.82
N PRO A 146 -2.08 -7.27 9.24
CA PRO A 146 -1.62 -8.53 8.65
C PRO A 146 -0.78 -8.25 7.38
N ASP A 147 -0.44 -9.28 6.60
CA ASP A 147 0.39 -9.05 5.41
C ASP A 147 -0.38 -8.37 4.27
N PHE A 148 -1.70 -8.56 4.22
CA PHE A 148 -2.60 -7.80 3.36
C PHE A 148 -3.93 -7.50 4.06
N LEU A 149 -4.50 -6.35 3.76
CA LEU A 149 -5.80 -5.87 4.25
C LEU A 149 -6.46 -5.04 3.15
N ILE A 150 -7.67 -5.43 2.76
CA ILE A 150 -8.55 -4.71 1.83
C ILE A 150 -9.80 -4.33 2.61
N PHE A 151 -10.18 -3.06 2.57
CA PHE A 151 -11.34 -2.55 3.30
C PHE A 151 -11.98 -1.39 2.55
N ASP A 152 -13.24 -1.11 2.84
CA ASP A 152 -14.02 -0.06 2.20
C ASP A 152 -14.63 0.92 3.21
N GLY A 153 -15.38 1.91 2.72
CA GLY A 153 -15.93 2.97 3.56
C GLY A 153 -16.86 2.49 4.69
N ARG A 154 -17.41 1.27 4.60
CA ARG A 154 -18.28 0.71 5.64
C ARG A 154 -17.52 0.46 6.95
N VAL A 155 -16.19 0.43 6.93
CA VAL A 155 -15.38 0.33 8.17
C VAL A 155 -15.65 1.47 9.15
N LEU A 156 -16.11 2.63 8.66
CA LEU A 156 -16.42 3.80 9.47
C LEU A 156 -17.74 3.66 10.26
N GLN A 157 -18.64 2.77 9.83
CA GLN A 157 -19.96 2.57 10.43
C GLN A 157 -20.07 1.19 11.08
N ASP A 158 -19.59 0.16 10.37
CA ASP A 158 -19.81 -1.25 10.69
C ASP A 158 -18.56 -1.92 11.29
N GLY A 159 -17.45 -1.19 11.45
CA GLY A 159 -16.16 -1.75 11.87
C GLY A 159 -15.71 -2.85 10.91
N ASP A 160 -15.49 -4.06 11.42
CA ASP A 160 -15.00 -5.19 10.60
C ASP A 160 -15.94 -5.57 9.44
N GLY A 161 -17.20 -5.14 9.43
CA GLY A 161 -18.12 -5.31 8.30
C GLY A 161 -17.64 -4.64 6.99
N GLY A 162 -16.74 -3.65 7.09
CA GLY A 162 -16.06 -3.01 5.96
C GLY A 162 -14.82 -3.75 5.46
N VAL A 163 -14.33 -4.77 6.16
CA VAL A 163 -13.17 -5.56 5.73
C VAL A 163 -13.59 -6.51 4.61
N ARG A 164 -12.92 -6.40 3.46
CA ARG A 164 -13.17 -7.21 2.26
C ARG A 164 -12.27 -8.42 2.18
N ALA A 165 -11.04 -8.30 2.66
CA ALA A 165 -10.10 -9.40 2.82
C ALA A 165 -9.01 -8.99 3.81
N ALA A 166 -8.50 -9.94 4.60
CA ALA A 166 -7.35 -9.73 5.45
C ALA A 166 -6.65 -11.07 5.66
N GLY A 167 -5.32 -11.08 5.70
CA GLY A 167 -4.60 -12.34 5.91
C GLY A 167 -3.09 -12.24 5.77
N PHE A 168 -2.45 -13.41 5.84
CA PHE A 168 -1.00 -13.57 5.78
C PHE A 168 -0.64 -14.32 4.50
N TRP A 169 0.51 -14.00 3.93
CA TRP A 169 1.02 -14.78 2.80
C TRP A 169 1.61 -16.10 3.30
N ASP A 170 1.67 -17.10 2.42
CA ASP A 170 2.50 -18.28 2.67
C ASP A 170 4.00 -17.94 2.58
N HIS A 171 4.85 -18.93 2.83
CA HIS A 171 6.31 -18.79 2.78
C HIS A 171 6.86 -18.50 1.36
N HIS A 172 6.02 -18.59 0.32
CA HIS A 172 6.33 -18.23 -1.05
C HIS A 172 5.69 -16.91 -1.50
N TRP A 173 5.15 -16.13 -0.56
CA TRP A 173 4.46 -14.85 -0.84
C TRP A 173 3.23 -15.03 -1.75
N ARG A 174 2.48 -16.12 -1.53
CA ARG A 174 1.22 -16.45 -2.20
C ARG A 174 0.06 -16.46 -1.22
N LEU A 175 -1.16 -16.46 -1.74
CA LEU A 175 -2.34 -16.77 -0.92
C LEU A 175 -2.25 -18.21 -0.42
N PRO A 176 -2.54 -18.46 0.87
CA PRO A 176 -2.67 -19.81 1.39
C PRO A 176 -3.70 -20.63 0.61
N SER A 177 -3.36 -21.89 0.30
CA SER A 177 -4.22 -22.80 -0.46
C SER A 177 -5.52 -23.19 0.25
N ASP A 178 -5.61 -22.96 1.56
CA ASP A 178 -6.78 -23.22 2.39
C ASP A 178 -7.72 -22.01 2.53
N GLY A 179 -7.41 -20.88 1.86
CA GLY A 179 -8.29 -19.72 1.75
C GLY A 179 -8.60 -19.03 3.10
N ARG A 180 -7.74 -19.19 4.09
CA ARG A 180 -7.82 -18.53 5.41
C ARG A 180 -6.70 -17.52 5.60
#